data_AF-N9V160-F1
#
_entry.id   AF-N9V160-F1
#
_cell.length_a   1.000
_cell.length_b   1.000
_cell.length_c   1.000
_cell.angle_alpha   90.00
_cell.angle_beta   90.00
_cell.angle_gamma   90.00
#
_symmetry.space_group_name_H-M   'P 1'
#
loop_
_entity.id
_entity.type
_entity.pdbx_description
1 polymer ?
#
loop_
_entity_poly.entity_id
_entity_poly.type
_entity_poly.pdbx_seq_one_letter_code
_entity_poly.pdbx_strand_id
1 'polypeptide(L)'
;MRFYSPKNFKKGRHLGGMFRWIDIVLFGTATLLFIPAFLFNMTGDTVNVPLLMLTLLLYGIVIVLIQPFPPIYHNFLVFFYLQYLYLRRQKEYIWGGIVKYEEKEE
;
A
#
# COMPACT_ATOMS: atom_id res chain seq x y z
N MET A 1 -13.17 12.92 -10.26
CA MET A 1 -12.80 12.05 -11.41
C MET A 1 -13.42 10.68 -11.21
N ARG A 2 -14.20 10.18 -12.18
CA ARG A 2 -14.80 8.83 -12.14
C ARG A 2 -13.89 7.88 -12.91
N PHE A 3 -13.31 6.89 -12.24
CA PHE A 3 -12.42 5.91 -12.84
C PHE A 3 -13.21 4.65 -13.23
N TYR A 4 -13.24 4.33 -14.53
CA TYR A 4 -13.92 3.14 -15.05
C TYR A 4 -12.92 1.99 -15.15
N SER A 5 -12.89 1.14 -14.11
CA SER A 5 -12.14 -0.10 -14.12
C SER A 5 -13.04 -1.26 -14.56
N PRO A 6 -12.59 -2.15 -15.46
CA PRO A 6 -13.28 -3.42 -15.71
C PRO A 6 -13.45 -4.21 -14.40
N LYS A 7 -14.59 -4.89 -14.22
CA LYS A 7 -14.89 -5.69 -13.01
C LYS A 7 -13.81 -6.72 -12.67
N ASN A 8 -13.09 -7.22 -13.68
CA ASN A 8 -12.06 -8.25 -13.53
C ASN A 8 -10.66 -7.70 -13.26
N PHE A 9 -10.46 -6.38 -13.19
CA PHE A 9 -9.12 -5.79 -13.11
C PHE A 9 -8.32 -6.25 -11.87
N LYS A 10 -8.98 -6.60 -10.75
CA LYS A 10 -8.30 -7.03 -9.51
C LYS A 10 -8.40 -8.54 -9.21
N LYS A 11 -9.03 -9.34 -10.07
CA LYS A 11 -9.32 -10.76 -9.83
C LYS A 11 -8.03 -11.61 -9.87
N GLY A 12 -7.82 -12.46 -8.87
CA GLY A 12 -6.75 -13.49 -8.85
C GLY A 12 -5.34 -13.05 -8.43
N ARG A 13 -5.10 -11.75 -8.17
CA ARG A 13 -3.76 -11.24 -7.80
C ARG A 13 -3.48 -11.12 -6.30
N HIS A 14 -4.47 -11.40 -5.45
CA HIS A 14 -4.42 -11.11 -4.02
C HIS A 14 -4.81 -12.36 -3.21
N LEU A 15 -4.11 -12.60 -2.11
CA LEU A 15 -4.47 -13.66 -1.17
C LEU A 15 -5.80 -13.34 -0.50
N GLY A 16 -6.75 -14.27 -0.60
CA GLY A 16 -8.13 -14.08 -0.13
C GLY A 16 -8.87 -12.93 -0.84
N GLY A 17 -8.35 -12.41 -1.95
CA GLY A 17 -8.89 -11.20 -2.60
C GLY A 17 -8.63 -9.89 -1.85
N MET A 18 -7.90 -9.94 -0.71
CA MET A 18 -7.78 -8.81 0.22
C MET A 18 -6.35 -8.29 0.41
N PHE A 19 -5.34 -9.16 0.43
CA PHE A 19 -3.96 -8.75 0.73
C PHE A 19 -2.98 -9.17 -0.36
N ARG A 20 -1.96 -8.35 -0.61
CA ARG A 20 -0.80 -8.74 -1.43
C ARG A 20 0.17 -9.54 -0.57
N TRP A 21 0.98 -10.38 -1.20
CA TRP A 21 2.07 -11.09 -0.51
C TRP A 21 3.00 -10.16 0.28
N ILE A 22 3.31 -8.99 -0.27
CA ILE A 22 4.14 -7.97 0.39
C ILE A 22 3.48 -7.47 1.68
N ASP A 23 2.16 -7.29 1.69
CA ASP A 23 1.44 -6.80 2.86
C ASP A 23 1.50 -7.81 4.01
N ILE A 24 1.44 -9.10 3.69
CA ILE A 24 1.54 -10.20 4.67
C ILE A 24 2.95 -10.30 5.23
N VAL A 25 3.98 -10.22 4.39
CA VAL A 25 5.37 -10.24 4.85
C VAL A 25 5.66 -9.03 5.74
N LEU A 26 5.20 -7.84 5.34
CA LEU A 26 5.35 -6.63 6.12
C LEU A 26 4.63 -6.72 7.47
N PHE A 27 3.39 -7.18 7.48
CA PHE A 27 2.62 -7.38 8.70
C PHE A 27 3.26 -8.43 9.62
N GLY A 28 3.69 -9.56 9.06
CA GLY A 28 4.33 -10.64 9.81
C GLY A 28 5.65 -10.20 10.45
N THR A 29 6.52 -9.54 9.68
CA THR A 29 7.80 -9.03 10.19
C THR A 29 7.62 -7.94 11.25
N ALA A 30 6.70 -7.00 11.04
CA ALA A 30 6.40 -5.97 12.03
C ALA A 30 5.84 -6.56 13.33
N THR A 31 4.93 -7.54 13.23
CA THR A 31 4.36 -8.23 14.39
C THR A 31 5.42 -9.02 15.16
N LEU A 32 6.31 -9.72 14.43
CA LEU A 32 7.39 -10.51 15.01
C LEU A 32 8.37 -9.63 15.79
N LEU A 33 8.64 -8.39 15.34
CA LEU A 33 9.48 -7.44 16.07
C LEU A 33 8.73 -6.74 17.22
N PHE A 34 7.46 -6.39 17.00
CA PHE A 34 6.65 -5.65 17.98
C PHE A 34 6.36 -6.46 19.24
N ILE A 35 5.94 -7.73 19.11
CA ILE A 35 5.52 -8.55 20.26
C ILE A 35 6.67 -8.72 21.28
N PRO A 36 7.90 -9.16 20.90
CA PRO A 36 9.00 -9.28 21.84
C PRO A 36 9.42 -7.94 22.45
N ALA A 37 9.45 -6.86 21.65
CA ALA A 37 9.81 -5.54 22.15
C ALA A 37 8.79 -5.00 23.17
N PHE A 38 7.50 -5.25 22.92
CA PHE A 38 6.42 -4.91 23.84
C PHE A 38 6.51 -5.73 25.12
N LEU A 39 6.66 -7.06 25.02
CA LEU A 39 6.78 -7.94 26.17
C LEU A 39 8.00 -7.59 27.04
N PHE A 40 9.16 -7.39 26.42
CA PHE A 40 10.38 -6.99 27.11
C PHE A 40 10.19 -5.71 27.94
N ASN A 41 9.48 -4.72 27.38
CA ASN A 41 9.18 -3.46 28.06
C ASN A 41 8.20 -3.64 29.23
N MET A 42 7.21 -4.54 29.09
CA MET A 42 6.21 -4.83 30.12
C MET A 42 6.71 -5.73 31.24
N THR A 43 7.71 -6.58 31.00
CA THR A 43 8.27 -7.49 32.01
C THR A 43 9.33 -6.86 32.91
N GLY A 44 9.78 -5.63 32.62
CA GLY A 44 10.74 -4.92 33.45
C GLY A 44 10.10 -4.32 34.70
N ASP A 45 10.92 -4.05 35.73
CA ASP A 45 10.47 -3.41 36.99
C ASP A 45 9.86 -2.01 36.75
N THR A 46 10.25 -1.36 35.66
CA THR A 46 9.71 -0.06 35.23
C THR A 46 9.43 -0.05 33.74
N VAL A 47 8.27 0.50 33.34
CA VAL A 47 7.89 0.69 31.95
C VAL A 47 8.69 1.84 31.33
N ASN A 48 9.42 1.55 30.26
CA ASN A 48 10.11 2.59 29.48
C ASN A 48 9.12 3.20 28.47
N VAL A 49 8.45 4.28 28.89
CA VAL A 49 7.38 4.95 28.13
C VAL A 49 7.87 5.47 26.77
N PRO A 50 9.04 6.15 26.63
CA PRO A 50 9.54 6.57 25.32
C PRO A 50 9.73 5.41 24.34
N LEU A 51 10.33 4.31 24.80
CA LEU A 51 10.53 3.12 23.98
C LEU A 51 9.19 2.49 23.56
N LEU A 52 8.22 2.43 24.47
CA LEU A 52 6.88 1.92 24.20
C LEU A 52 6.14 2.78 23.15
N MET A 53 6.23 4.10 23.26
CA MET A 53 5.62 5.01 22.29
C MET A 53 6.25 4.82 20.90
N LEU A 54 7.57 4.68 20.84
CA LEU A 54 8.27 4.46 19.57
C LEU A 54 7.87 3.13 18.92
N THR A 55 7.82 2.04 19.68
CA THR A 55 7.43 0.72 19.13
C THR A 55 5.98 0.71 18.68
N LEU A 56 5.06 1.32 19.43
CA LEU A 56 3.67 1.49 19.04
C LEU A 56 3.51 2.35 17.79
N LEU A 57 4.26 3.45 17.68
CA LEU A 57 4.24 4.32 16.50
C LEU A 57 4.68 3.56 15.25
N LEU A 58 5.82 2.87 15.32
CA LEU A 58 6.36 2.09 14.19
C LEU A 58 5.40 0.98 13.77
N TYR A 59 4.83 0.25 14.72
CA TYR A 59 3.84 -0.78 14.43
C TYR A 59 2.56 -0.18 13.84
N GLY A 60 2.06 0.92 14.40
CA GLY A 60 0.90 1.65 13.91
C GLY A 60 1.06 2.14 12.46
N ILE A 61 2.25 2.61 12.08
CA ILE A 61 2.55 2.98 10.69
C ILE A 61 2.36 1.78 9.76
N VAL A 62 2.86 0.60 10.13
CA VAL A 62 2.68 -0.62 9.32
C VAL A 62 1.21 -0.97 9.18
N ILE A 63 0.43 -0.92 10.27
CA ILE A 63 -1.01 -1.17 10.24
C ILE A 63 -1.73 -0.22 9.29
N VAL A 64 -1.39 1.08 9.32
CA VAL A 64 -1.96 2.08 8.41
C VAL A 64 -1.57 1.78 6.97
N LEU A 65 -0.31 1.43 6.70
CA LEU A 65 0.18 1.16 5.34
C LEU A 65 -0.54 -0.01 4.67
N ILE A 66 -0.92 -1.04 5.43
CA ILE A 66 -1.66 -2.19 4.91
C ILE A 66 -3.17 -1.98 4.85
N GLN A 67 -3.72 -0.92 5.46
CA GLN A 67 -5.16 -0.66 5.42
C GLN A 67 -5.65 -0.41 3.99
N PRO A 68 -6.86 -0.89 3.64
CA PRO A 68 -7.43 -0.66 2.33
C PRO A 68 -7.62 0.84 2.08
N PHE A 69 -7.27 1.30 0.88
CA PHE A 69 -7.48 2.69 0.44
C PHE A 69 -8.44 2.76 -0.75
N PRO A 70 -9.75 2.52 -0.52
CA PRO A 70 -10.76 2.52 -1.57
C PRO A 70 -10.95 3.93 -2.18
N PRO A 71 -11.43 4.04 -3.44
CA PRO A 71 -11.86 2.95 -4.32
C PRO A 71 -10.80 2.47 -5.32
N ILE A 72 -9.76 3.26 -5.57
CA ILE A 72 -8.82 3.06 -6.67
C ILE A 72 -7.65 2.18 -6.23
N TYR A 73 -6.97 2.59 -5.16
CA TYR A 73 -5.77 1.92 -4.69
C TYR A 73 -6.10 0.69 -3.87
N HIS A 74 -5.12 -0.21 -3.75
CA HIS A 74 -5.28 -1.40 -2.94
C HIS A 74 -5.17 -1.06 -1.44
N ASN A 75 -4.08 -0.40 -1.08
CA ASN A 75 -3.79 0.09 0.27
C ASN A 75 -2.94 1.37 0.22
N PHE A 76 -2.67 1.95 1.38
CA PHE A 76 -1.84 3.15 1.51
C PHE A 76 -0.41 2.95 1.01
N LEU A 77 0.17 1.76 1.21
CA LEU A 77 1.50 1.42 0.69
C LEU A 77 1.56 1.59 -0.84
N VAL A 78 0.60 1.01 -1.56
CA VAL A 78 0.51 1.13 -3.02
C VAL A 78 0.29 2.57 -3.46
N PHE A 79 -0.52 3.32 -2.73
CA PHE A 79 -0.73 4.74 -2.99
C PHE A 79 0.60 5.51 -2.93
N PHE A 80 1.34 5.42 -1.81
CA PHE A 80 2.61 6.13 -1.66
C PHE A 80 3.67 5.68 -2.66
N TYR A 81 3.74 4.38 -2.97
CA TYR A 81 4.64 3.85 -3.99
C TYR A 81 4.37 4.45 -5.39
N LEU A 82 3.09 4.59 -5.77
CA LEU A 82 2.73 5.19 -7.05
C LEU A 82 3.00 6.69 -7.09
N GLN A 83 2.77 7.41 -5.99
CA GLN A 83 3.17 8.82 -5.88
C GLN A 83 4.67 8.98 -6.04
N TYR A 84 5.46 8.15 -5.36
CA TYR A 84 6.91 8.13 -5.49
C TYR A 84 7.36 7.87 -6.93
N LEU A 85 6.80 6.86 -7.60
CA LEU A 85 7.10 6.57 -9.00
C LEU A 85 6.73 7.74 -9.92
N TYR A 86 5.58 8.36 -9.70
CA TYR A 86 5.11 9.49 -10.50
C TYR A 86 6.05 10.69 -10.41
N LEU A 87 6.57 10.98 -9.22
CA LEU A 87 7.51 12.08 -9.01
C LEU A 87 8.90 11.79 -9.62
N ARG A 88 9.33 10.52 -9.67
CA ARG A 88 10.66 10.16 -10.18
C ARG A 88 10.70 9.86 -11.69
N ARG A 89 9.57 9.48 -12.30
CA ARG A 89 9.54 9.20 -13.73
C ARG A 89 9.55 10.51 -14.53
N GLN A 90 10.43 10.56 -15.52
CA GLN A 90 10.41 11.59 -16.55
C GLN A 90 9.11 11.46 -17.34
N LYS A 91 8.39 12.58 -17.51
CA LYS A 91 7.11 12.62 -18.22
C LYS A 91 7.37 12.89 -19.69
N GLU A 92 8.05 11.97 -20.35
CA GLU A 92 8.26 12.05 -21.79
C GLU A 92 6.97 11.66 -22.50
N TYR A 93 6.48 12.57 -23.33
CA TYR A 93 5.33 12.32 -24.16
C TYR A 93 5.78 11.50 -25.38
N ILE A 94 5.32 10.25 -25.45
CA ILE A 94 5.54 9.39 -26.60
C ILE A 94 4.44 9.70 -27.62
N TRP A 95 4.80 10.32 -28.75
CA TRP A 95 3.87 10.56 -29.86
C TRP A 95 3.40 9.22 -30.43
N GLY A 96 2.08 8.97 -30.37
CA GLY A 96 1.46 7.72 -30.83
C GLY A 96 1.14 7.66 -32.32
N GLY A 97 1.56 8.66 -33.11
CA GLY A 97 1.19 8.79 -34.52
C GLY A 97 -0.18 9.46 -34.74
N ILE A 98 -0.60 9.54 -36.01
CA ILE A 98 -1.89 10.10 -36.41
C ILE A 98 -2.93 8.99 -36.39
N VAL A 99 -3.92 9.10 -35.51
CA VAL A 99 -5.11 8.23 -35.54
C VAL A 99 -6.07 8.77 -36.60
N LYS A 100 -6.22 8.05 -37.72
CA LYS A 100 -7.33 8.29 -38.65
C LYS A 100 -8.60 7.75 -38.00
N TYR A 101 -9.48 8.65 -37.60
CA TYR A 101 -10.83 8.25 -37.19
C TYR A 101 -11.58 7.81 -38.45
N GLU A 102 -12.14 6.61 -38.45
CA GLU A 102 -13.06 6.18 -39.50
C GLU A 102 -14.28 7.11 -39.48
N GLU A 103 -14.65 7.64 -40.64
CA GLU A 103 -15.88 8.41 -40.79
C GLU A 103 -17.06 7.50 -40.45
N LYS A 104 -17.90 7.94 -39.53
CA LYS A 104 -19.16 7.25 -39.25
C LYS A 104 -19.98 7.26 -40.53
N GLU A 105 -20.27 6.08 -41.07
CA GLU A 105 -21.33 5.92 -42.05
C GLU A 105 -22.64 6.40 -41.40
N GLU A 106 -23.25 7.44 -41.98
CA GLU A 106 -24.53 8.03 -41.57
C GLU A 106 -25.72 7.09 -41.83
#